data_AF-A0A060PUZ3-F1
#
_entry.id   AF-A0A060PUZ3-F1
#
_cell.length_a   1.000
_cell.length_b   1.000
_cell.length_c   1.000
_cell.angle_alpha   90.00
_cell.angle_beta   90.00
_cell.angle_gamma   90.00
#
_symmetry.space_group_name_H-M   'P 1'
#
loop_
_entity.id
_entity.type
_entity.pdbx_description
1 polymer ?
#
loop_
_entity_poly.entity_id
_entity_poly.type
_entity_poly.pdbx_seq_one_letter_code
_entity_poly.pdbx_strand_id
1 'polypeptide(L)'
;HIANGMFGLILVEPPEGLPKVDHEYYVMQGDFYTAGKYREKGLQPFDMEKAIDERPSYVLFNGAEGALTGDKALHAKVGETVRIFVGNGGPNLVSSFHVIGAIFDQVRYEGGTNVQKNVQTTLIPAGGAAVVKFTARVPGSYVLVDHAIFRA
;
A
#
# COMPACT_ATOMS: atom_id res chain seq x y z
N HIS A 1 6.39 4.55 -18.29
CA HIS A 1 6.90 5.43 -17.20
C HIS A 1 6.33 5.01 -15.85
N ILE A 2 5.04 5.20 -15.57
CA ILE A 2 4.41 4.82 -14.28
C ILE A 2 4.64 3.33 -13.96
N ALA A 3 4.36 2.42 -14.91
CA ALA A 3 4.59 0.98 -14.77
C ALA A 3 6.06 0.58 -14.51
N ASN A 4 7.02 1.49 -14.75
CA ASN A 4 8.45 1.28 -14.43
C ASN A 4 8.81 1.88 -13.04
N GLY A 5 7.82 2.25 -12.23
CA GLY A 5 8.03 2.73 -10.86
C GLY A 5 8.16 4.25 -10.70
N MET A 6 7.81 5.05 -11.71
CA MET A 6 7.92 6.51 -11.64
C MET A 6 6.70 7.13 -10.92
N PHE A 7 6.58 6.90 -9.62
CA PHE A 7 5.52 7.45 -8.77
C PHE A 7 6.01 7.66 -7.33
N GLY A 8 5.29 8.47 -6.57
CA GLY A 8 5.58 8.76 -5.16
C GLY A 8 4.41 9.46 -4.49
N LEU A 9 4.58 9.85 -3.22
CA LEU A 9 3.62 10.67 -2.49
C LEU A 9 4.24 11.99 -2.05
N ILE A 10 3.43 13.04 -2.08
CA ILE A 10 3.68 14.32 -1.41
C ILE A 10 2.57 14.51 -0.38
N LEU A 11 2.95 14.77 0.87
CA LEU A 11 2.03 15.17 1.92
C LEU A 11 2.04 16.70 2.02
N VAL A 12 0.86 17.30 1.92
CA VAL A 12 0.65 18.72 2.22
C VAL A 12 -0.14 18.78 3.52
N GLU A 13 0.54 19.16 4.61
CA GLU A 13 -0.11 19.28 5.91
C GLU A 13 -1.09 20.46 5.97
N PRO A 14 -2.18 20.35 6.74
CA PRO A 14 -2.98 21.51 7.08
C PRO A 14 -2.17 22.45 7.98
N PRO A 15 -2.53 23.75 8.10
CA PRO A 15 -1.75 24.73 8.87
C PRO A 15 -1.47 24.33 10.33
N GLU A 16 -2.40 23.60 10.95
CA GLU A 16 -2.30 23.09 12.32
C GLU A 16 -1.48 21.81 12.47
N GLY A 17 -1.06 21.21 11.36
CA GLY A 17 -0.37 19.93 11.29
C GLY A 17 -1.28 18.72 11.50
N LEU A 18 -0.74 17.51 11.35
CA LEU A 18 -1.48 16.29 11.65
C LEU A 18 -1.49 15.97 13.16
N PRO A 19 -2.54 15.31 13.69
CA PRO A 19 -2.50 14.79 15.06
C PRO A 19 -1.27 13.92 15.29
N LYS A 20 -0.62 14.03 16.43
CA LYS A 20 0.58 13.21 16.73
C LYS A 20 0.23 11.72 16.75
N VAL A 21 1.16 10.91 16.27
CA VAL A 21 1.18 9.45 16.36
C VAL A 21 2.59 9.00 16.71
N ASP A 22 2.75 7.75 17.16
CA ASP A 22 4.05 7.21 17.53
C ASP A 22 4.87 6.81 16.29
N HIS A 23 4.21 6.30 15.25
CA HIS A 23 4.84 5.91 13.98
C HIS A 23 4.08 6.42 12.76
N GLU A 24 4.84 6.86 11.76
CA GLU A 24 4.37 7.16 10.42
C GLU A 24 5.12 6.32 9.40
N TYR A 25 4.38 5.66 8.51
CA TYR A 25 4.95 4.85 7.43
C TYR A 25 4.48 5.29 6.06
N TYR A 26 5.36 5.12 5.07
CA TYR A 26 5.06 5.27 3.66
C TYR A 26 4.99 3.91 2.98
N VAL A 27 3.85 3.62 2.36
CA VAL A 27 3.62 2.40 1.58
C VAL A 27 2.95 2.79 0.27
N MET A 28 3.40 2.21 -0.83
CA MET A 28 2.79 2.47 -2.13
C MET A 28 2.65 1.17 -2.94
N GLN A 29 1.42 0.87 -3.34
CA GLN A 29 1.13 -0.24 -4.23
C GLN A 29 1.43 0.14 -5.68
N GLY A 30 1.92 -0.81 -6.46
CA GLY A 30 2.00 -0.72 -7.91
C GLY A 30 1.84 -2.09 -8.58
N ASP A 31 1.26 -2.09 -9.77
CA ASP A 31 1.13 -3.24 -10.65
C ASP A 31 2.20 -3.20 -11.77
N PHE A 32 2.94 -4.31 -11.91
CA PHE A 32 4.13 -4.40 -12.78
C PHE A 32 3.95 -5.50 -13.84
N TYR A 33 4.44 -5.20 -15.04
CA TYR A 33 4.17 -5.96 -16.25
C TYR A 33 5.47 -6.45 -16.88
N THR A 34 5.83 -7.69 -16.63
CA THR A 34 7.05 -8.32 -17.16
C THR A 34 6.75 -9.17 -18.38
N ALA A 35 7.68 -9.30 -19.33
CA ALA A 35 7.54 -10.20 -20.47
C ALA A 35 7.40 -11.67 -20.00
N GLY A 36 8.29 -12.10 -19.10
CA GLY A 36 8.21 -13.41 -18.45
C GLY A 36 7.03 -13.55 -17.47
N LYS A 37 6.85 -14.78 -16.98
CA LYS A 37 5.84 -15.10 -15.95
C LYS A 37 6.32 -14.70 -14.55
N TYR A 38 5.41 -14.72 -13.59
CA TYR A 38 5.75 -14.54 -12.18
C TYR A 38 6.87 -15.49 -11.74
N ARG A 39 7.90 -14.93 -11.08
CA ARG A 39 9.15 -15.56 -10.62
C ARG A 39 10.04 -16.18 -11.70
N GLU A 40 9.78 -15.90 -12.99
CA GLU A 40 10.71 -16.28 -14.05
C GLU A 40 12.06 -15.55 -13.86
N LYS A 41 13.16 -16.31 -13.93
CA LYS A 41 14.50 -15.81 -13.60
C LYS A 41 15.04 -14.89 -14.69
N GLY A 42 16.04 -14.09 -14.32
CA GLY A 42 16.73 -13.17 -15.24
C GLY A 42 16.17 -11.75 -15.23
N LEU A 43 16.81 -10.87 -16.01
CA LEU A 43 16.33 -9.51 -16.22
C LEU A 43 15.06 -9.55 -17.07
N GLN A 44 13.96 -9.05 -16.52
CA GLN A 44 12.66 -9.06 -17.19
C GLN A 44 12.36 -7.71 -17.85
N PRO A 45 12.18 -7.65 -19.18
CA PRO A 45 11.70 -6.45 -19.86
C PRO A 45 10.24 -6.13 -19.49
N PHE A 46 9.87 -4.87 -19.66
CA PHE A 46 8.49 -4.41 -19.58
C PHE A 46 7.64 -4.97 -20.74
N ASP A 47 6.40 -5.37 -20.45
CA ASP A 47 5.43 -5.89 -21.41
C ASP A 47 4.24 -4.93 -21.56
N MET A 48 4.17 -4.24 -22.70
CA MET A 48 3.13 -3.25 -22.97
C MET A 48 1.76 -3.89 -23.24
N GLU A 49 1.72 -5.09 -23.82
CA GLU A 49 0.45 -5.76 -24.13
C GLU A 49 -0.25 -6.19 -22.84
N LYS A 50 0.50 -6.80 -21.92
CA LYS A 50 -0.02 -7.12 -20.57
C LYS A 50 -0.46 -5.87 -19.81
N ALA A 51 0.25 -4.76 -19.99
CA ALA A 51 -0.09 -3.49 -19.35
C ALA A 51 -1.40 -2.89 -19.87
N ILE A 52 -1.63 -2.91 -21.19
CA ILE A 52 -2.90 -2.44 -21.78
C ILE A 52 -4.07 -3.33 -21.34
N ASP A 53 -3.84 -4.63 -21.21
CA ASP A 53 -4.86 -5.63 -20.86
C ASP A 53 -5.05 -5.80 -19.35
N GLU A 54 -4.43 -4.94 -18.53
CA GLU A 54 -4.49 -4.97 -17.05
C GLU A 54 -4.17 -6.34 -16.44
N ARG A 55 -3.23 -7.09 -17.04
CA ARG A 55 -2.75 -8.40 -16.57
C ARG A 55 -1.34 -8.33 -15.98
N PRO A 56 -1.16 -7.77 -14.78
CA PRO A 56 0.16 -7.66 -14.19
C PRO A 56 0.74 -9.02 -13.84
N SER A 57 2.06 -9.08 -13.89
CA SER A 57 2.82 -10.25 -13.42
C SER A 57 3.15 -10.14 -11.93
N TYR A 58 3.19 -8.92 -11.40
CA TYR A 58 3.39 -8.65 -9.98
C TYR A 58 2.50 -7.49 -9.53
N VAL A 59 2.00 -7.57 -8.30
CA VAL A 59 1.38 -6.45 -7.58
C VAL A 59 2.16 -6.31 -6.28
N LEU A 60 2.78 -5.16 -6.06
CA LEU A 60 3.85 -5.02 -5.06
C LEU A 60 3.63 -3.78 -4.20
N PHE A 61 3.95 -3.91 -2.91
CA PHE A 61 4.23 -2.75 -2.07
C PHE A 61 5.71 -2.38 -2.19
N ASN A 62 5.99 -1.09 -2.41
CA ASN A 62 7.34 -0.50 -2.45
C ASN A 62 8.28 -1.16 -3.47
N GLY A 63 7.74 -1.59 -4.61
CA GLY A 63 8.49 -1.86 -5.84
C GLY A 63 9.22 -3.20 -5.92
N ALA A 64 9.19 -4.05 -4.88
CA ALA A 64 9.79 -5.37 -4.91
C ALA A 64 9.00 -6.38 -4.06
N GLU A 65 9.00 -7.65 -4.48
CA GLU A 65 8.50 -8.74 -3.64
C GLU A 65 9.35 -8.81 -2.35
N GLY A 66 8.69 -8.77 -1.20
CA GLY A 66 9.38 -8.73 0.09
C GLY A 66 10.12 -7.41 0.39
N ALA A 67 9.74 -6.29 -0.24
CA ALA A 67 10.30 -4.97 0.08
C ALA A 67 10.12 -4.59 1.56
N LEU A 68 9.03 -5.03 2.18
CA LEU A 68 8.63 -4.71 3.55
C LEU A 68 8.50 -5.96 4.44
N THR A 69 9.29 -6.99 4.19
CA THR A 69 9.26 -8.27 4.94
C THR A 69 10.62 -8.60 5.55
N GLY A 70 10.64 -9.51 6.53
CA GLY A 70 11.87 -9.95 7.20
C GLY A 70 12.54 -8.78 7.90
N ASP A 71 13.84 -8.59 7.68
CA ASP A 71 14.63 -7.51 8.29
C ASP A 71 14.19 -6.10 7.83
N LYS A 72 13.37 -6.01 6.77
CA LYS A 72 12.82 -4.76 6.24
C LYS A 72 11.38 -4.50 6.69
N ALA A 73 10.88 -5.29 7.64
CA ALA A 73 9.52 -5.16 8.15
C ALA A 73 9.30 -3.82 8.87
N LEU A 74 8.06 -3.35 8.86
CA LEU A 74 7.63 -2.21 9.67
C LEU A 74 7.52 -2.65 11.14
N HIS A 75 7.89 -1.77 12.07
CA HIS A 75 8.02 -2.10 13.50
C HIS A 75 7.30 -1.11 14.42
N ALA A 76 6.29 -1.58 15.14
CA ALA A 76 5.66 -0.86 16.24
C ALA A 76 5.56 -1.76 17.48
N LYS A 77 5.41 -1.15 18.65
CA LYS A 77 5.19 -1.84 19.92
C LYS A 77 3.70 -1.80 20.30
N VAL A 78 3.31 -2.73 21.15
CA VAL A 78 1.96 -2.75 21.74
C VAL A 78 1.70 -1.41 22.45
N GLY A 79 0.55 -0.81 22.17
CA GLY A 79 0.13 0.48 22.69
C GLY A 79 0.44 1.67 21.77
N GLU A 80 1.32 1.50 20.78
CA GLU A 80 1.71 2.58 19.87
C GLU A 80 0.67 2.79 18.76
N THR A 81 0.47 4.06 18.39
CA THR A 81 -0.36 4.52 17.29
C THR A 81 0.43 4.55 15.99
N VAL A 82 -0.11 3.89 14.97
CA VAL A 82 0.50 3.79 13.64
C VAL A 82 -0.37 4.53 12.63
N ARG A 83 0.23 5.45 11.88
CA ARG A 83 -0.35 6.05 10.67
C ARG A 83 0.40 5.53 9.45
N ILE A 84 -0.33 5.09 8.43
CA ILE A 84 0.27 4.72 7.14
C ILE A 84 -0.31 5.61 6.06
N PHE A 85 0.58 6.29 5.32
CA PHE A 85 0.27 6.96 4.08
C PHE A 85 0.36 5.92 2.96
N VAL A 86 -0.79 5.49 2.46
CA VAL A 86 -0.90 4.39 1.51
C VAL A 86 -1.24 4.95 0.14
N GLY A 87 -0.25 5.00 -0.75
CA GLY A 87 -0.44 5.37 -2.14
C GLY A 87 -0.79 4.15 -2.99
N ASN A 88 -1.44 4.40 -4.12
CA ASN A 88 -1.56 3.41 -5.17
C ASN A 88 -1.14 4.07 -6.49
N GLY A 89 0.08 3.78 -6.92
CA GLY A 89 0.62 4.30 -8.18
C GLY A 89 -0.02 3.67 -9.41
N GLY A 90 -0.70 2.54 -9.25
CA GLY A 90 -1.21 1.74 -10.36
C GLY A 90 -0.06 1.14 -11.20
N PRO A 91 -0.13 1.19 -12.54
CA PRO A 91 -0.94 2.12 -13.32
C PRO A 91 -2.44 1.80 -13.38
N ASN A 92 -2.85 0.55 -13.22
CA ASN A 92 -4.22 0.16 -13.58
C ASN A 92 -5.07 -0.26 -12.39
N LEU A 93 -4.49 -0.97 -11.42
CA LEU A 93 -5.30 -1.66 -10.42
C LEU A 93 -5.78 -0.73 -9.30
N VAL A 94 -7.00 -0.98 -8.83
CA VAL A 94 -7.50 -0.48 -7.53
C VAL A 94 -7.12 -1.49 -6.45
N SER A 95 -6.57 -0.99 -5.33
CA SER A 95 -6.23 -1.82 -4.16
C SER A 95 -7.44 -1.97 -3.24
N SER A 96 -7.74 -3.20 -2.82
CA SER A 96 -8.60 -3.46 -1.67
C SER A 96 -7.74 -3.53 -0.41
N PHE A 97 -7.18 -2.40 0.01
CA PHE A 97 -6.12 -2.35 1.03
C PHE A 97 -6.62 -2.81 2.40
N HIS A 98 -5.92 -3.79 2.97
CA HIS A 98 -6.23 -4.40 4.25
C HIS A 98 -4.96 -4.67 5.06
N VAL A 99 -5.09 -4.74 6.38
CA VAL A 99 -4.03 -5.18 7.29
C VAL A 99 -4.54 -6.37 8.10
N ILE A 100 -4.05 -7.56 7.76
CA ILE A 100 -4.43 -8.80 8.45
C ILE A 100 -4.06 -8.67 9.93
N GLY A 101 -5.06 -8.87 10.79
CA GLY A 101 -4.94 -8.76 12.24
C GLY A 101 -5.30 -7.38 12.83
N ALA A 102 -5.60 -6.38 12.00
CA ALA A 102 -5.96 -5.03 12.45
C ALA A 102 -7.30 -4.53 11.87
N ILE A 103 -7.89 -3.56 12.55
CA ILE A 103 -9.02 -2.74 12.07
C ILE A 103 -8.54 -1.30 12.05
N PHE A 104 -8.83 -0.56 10.98
CA PHE A 104 -8.51 0.87 10.92
C PHE A 104 -9.44 1.65 11.84
N ASP A 105 -8.88 2.23 12.89
CA ASP A 105 -9.61 3.13 13.79
C ASP A 105 -10.11 4.36 13.01
N GLN A 106 -9.29 4.86 12.08
CA GLN A 106 -9.65 5.94 11.16
C GLN A 106 -9.08 5.70 9.77
N VAL A 107 -9.87 6.02 8.75
CA VAL A 107 -9.46 6.06 7.34
C VAL A 107 -9.84 7.42 6.77
N ARG A 108 -8.84 8.19 6.31
CA ARG A 108 -9.05 9.28 5.36
C ARG A 108 -9.23 8.65 3.98
N TYR A 109 -10.47 8.28 3.68
CA TYR A 109 -10.81 7.56 2.45
C TYR A 109 -10.51 8.46 1.25
N GLU A 110 -9.88 7.87 0.23
CA GLU A 110 -9.38 8.59 -0.97
C GLU A 110 -8.45 9.77 -0.66
N GLY A 111 -7.84 9.83 0.54
CA GLY A 111 -6.90 10.87 0.94
C GLY A 111 -7.54 12.21 1.31
N GLY A 112 -8.88 12.30 1.28
CA GLY A 112 -9.63 13.51 1.61
C GLY A 112 -9.53 13.93 3.07
N THR A 113 -10.18 15.03 3.45
CA THR A 113 -10.10 15.59 4.82
C THR A 113 -10.89 14.77 5.83
N ASN A 114 -12.08 14.29 5.45
CA ASN A 114 -12.98 13.58 6.34
C ASN A 114 -12.49 12.15 6.63
N VAL A 115 -12.92 11.62 7.78
CA VAL A 115 -12.56 10.27 8.21
C VAL A 115 -13.78 9.36 8.31
N GLN A 116 -13.63 8.13 7.85
CA GLN A 116 -14.48 7.00 8.23
C GLN A 116 -13.80 6.27 9.41
N LYS A 117 -14.60 5.63 10.28
CA LYS A 117 -14.10 4.92 11.46
C LYS A 117 -14.41 3.42 11.37
N ASN A 118 -13.61 2.61 12.06
CA ASN A 118 -13.83 1.17 12.23
C ASN A 118 -13.90 0.40 10.91
N VAL A 119 -12.98 0.67 9.99
CA VAL A 119 -12.96 0.10 8.64
C VAL A 119 -12.00 -1.09 8.59
N GLN A 120 -12.45 -2.21 8.02
CA GLN A 120 -11.58 -3.38 7.81
C GLN A 120 -10.69 -3.23 6.58
N THR A 121 -11.26 -2.76 5.47
CA THR A 121 -10.63 -2.73 4.15
C THR A 121 -11.10 -1.46 3.45
N THR A 122 -10.18 -0.73 2.81
CA THR A 122 -10.51 0.49 2.07
C THR A 122 -10.09 0.35 0.61
N LEU A 123 -10.91 0.82 -0.31
CA LEU A 123 -10.50 0.95 -1.70
C LEU A 123 -9.52 2.12 -1.82
N ILE A 124 -8.44 1.91 -2.58
CA ILE A 124 -7.47 2.96 -2.94
C ILE A 124 -7.42 3.02 -4.47
N PRO A 125 -7.97 4.09 -5.10
CA PRO A 125 -7.97 4.24 -6.55
C PRO A 125 -6.57 4.19 -7.17
N ALA A 126 -6.46 3.77 -8.43
CA ALA A 126 -5.22 3.94 -9.18
C ALA A 126 -4.89 5.43 -9.33
N GLY A 127 -3.64 5.83 -9.07
CA GLY A 127 -3.24 7.23 -8.97
C GLY A 127 -3.78 7.94 -7.71
N GLY A 128 -4.39 7.20 -6.79
CA GLY A 128 -4.97 7.71 -5.55
C GLY A 128 -4.14 7.37 -4.32
N ALA A 129 -4.64 7.79 -3.16
CA ALA A 129 -4.05 7.48 -1.87
C ALA A 129 -5.13 7.36 -0.79
N ALA A 130 -4.76 6.82 0.37
CA ALA A 130 -5.52 6.88 1.59
C ALA A 130 -4.57 7.07 2.79
N VAL A 131 -5.11 7.54 3.91
CA VAL A 131 -4.39 7.52 5.19
C VAL A 131 -5.15 6.64 6.16
N VAL A 132 -4.50 5.59 6.64
CA VAL A 132 -5.07 4.70 7.67
C VAL A 132 -4.37 4.94 9.00
N LYS A 133 -5.12 4.80 10.09
CA LYS A 133 -4.59 4.88 11.45
C LYS A 133 -5.16 3.77 12.31
N PHE A 134 -4.32 3.12 13.09
CA PHE A 134 -4.73 2.13 14.09
C PHE A 134 -3.74 2.10 15.27
N THR A 135 -4.18 1.58 16.41
CA THR A 135 -3.28 1.26 17.54
C THR A 135 -2.92 -0.23 17.53
N ALA A 136 -1.63 -0.56 17.67
CA ALA A 136 -1.18 -1.93 17.81
C ALA A 136 -1.56 -2.47 19.21
N ARG A 137 -2.47 -3.45 19.29
CA ARG A 137 -3.02 -3.93 20.58
C ARG A 137 -2.45 -5.27 21.05
N VAL A 138 -1.92 -6.06 20.12
CA VAL A 138 -1.46 -7.43 20.38
C VAL A 138 -0.07 -7.59 19.74
N PRO A 139 0.89 -8.25 20.39
CA PRO A 139 2.17 -8.56 19.76
C PRO A 139 1.99 -9.58 18.64
N GLY A 140 2.64 -9.38 17.50
CA GLY A 140 2.59 -10.32 16.39
C GLY A 140 2.95 -9.69 15.05
N SER A 141 2.87 -10.49 13.99
CA SER A 141 3.03 -10.02 12.62
C SER A 141 1.67 -9.62 12.05
N TYR A 142 1.59 -8.38 11.55
CA TYR A 142 0.45 -7.84 10.83
C TYR A 142 0.84 -7.72 9.36
N VAL A 143 -0.04 -8.13 8.43
CA VAL A 143 0.32 -8.24 7.00
C VAL A 143 -0.50 -7.26 6.19
N LEU A 144 0.18 -6.33 5.51
CA LEU A 144 -0.45 -5.42 4.54
C LEU A 144 -0.73 -6.21 3.25
N VAL A 145 -1.95 -6.15 2.73
CA VAL A 145 -2.36 -6.87 1.52
C VAL A 145 -3.28 -6.04 0.63
N ASP A 146 -3.28 -6.35 -0.67
CA ASP A 146 -4.44 -6.12 -1.52
C ASP A 146 -5.39 -7.31 -1.36
N HIS A 147 -6.58 -7.06 -0.81
CA HIS A 147 -7.54 -8.12 -0.50
C HIS A 147 -8.32 -8.64 -1.74
N ALA A 148 -8.00 -8.16 -2.95
CA ALA A 148 -8.16 -8.97 -4.16
C ALA A 148 -7.12 -10.12 -4.12
N ILE A 149 -7.40 -11.10 -3.26
CA ILE A 149 -6.42 -11.83 -2.46
C ILE A 149 -5.38 -12.67 -3.23
N PHE A 150 -5.63 -12.99 -4.50
CA PHE A 150 -4.62 -13.63 -5.35
C PHE A 150 -3.41 -12.73 -5.64
N ARG A 151 -3.46 -11.44 -5.24
CA ARG A 151 -2.39 -10.45 -5.37
C ARG A 151 -1.47 -10.33 -4.13
N ALA A 152 -1.84 -10.97 -3.02
CA ALA A 152 -1.13 -10.85 -1.74
C ALA A 152 0.18 -11.67 -1.69
#